data_AF-A0A956WZH0-F1
#
_entry.id   AF-A0A956WZH0-F1
#
_cell.length_a   1.000
_cell.length_b   1.000
_cell.length_c   1.000
_cell.angle_alpha   90.00
_cell.angle_beta   90.00
_cell.angle_gamma   90.00
#
_symmetry.space_group_name_H-M   'P 1'
#
loop_
_entity.id
_entity.type
_entity.pdbx_description
1 polymer ?
#
loop_
_entity_poly.entity_id
_entity_poly.type
_entity_poly.pdbx_seq_one_letter_code
_entity_poly.pdbx_strand_id
1 'polypeptide(L)'
;YRTLEEIESSTAAQRVHPGAVYLHQGDSYVVSRFDSEMGLAVARPAEVDYYTEVREWSDVRIMRSLANRPIPGGFAYFGYVRTTSQVVGYRKLRHYSEEVLGDEPLDMPASTFETAALWWDLAPEIVQACARRGLDFLGGIHAAEHAAIGILPLFAMCDRWDIGGLSTPRHPDTDAPQIFIYDGFPGGVGIAEQGFRELPALWRATYDVIAHCPCDGGCPSCIQSPKCGNNNEPLDKTAAQLILQMLLRV
;
A
#
# COMPACT_ATOMS: atom_id res chain seq x y z
N TYR A 1 26.22 5.04 -24.62
CA TYR A 1 25.28 4.45 -23.64
C TYR A 1 25.31 2.94 -23.80
N ARG A 2 25.21 2.19 -22.69
CA ARG A 2 25.06 0.73 -22.67
C ARG A 2 23.81 0.43 -21.85
N THR A 3 23.01 -0.54 -22.28
CA THR A 3 21.87 -1.04 -21.50
C THR A 3 22.38 -1.76 -20.25
N LEU A 4 21.90 -1.36 -19.08
CA LEU A 4 22.17 -2.04 -17.81
C LEU A 4 21.15 -3.17 -17.60
N GLU A 5 19.86 -2.84 -17.66
CA GLU A 5 18.75 -3.73 -17.34
C GLU A 5 17.45 -3.22 -17.99
N GLU A 6 16.47 -4.10 -18.13
CA GLU A 6 15.08 -3.76 -18.46
C GLU A 6 14.22 -4.02 -17.22
N ILE A 7 13.35 -3.07 -16.89
CA ILE A 7 12.45 -3.15 -15.74
C ILE A 7 11.00 -2.92 -16.18
N GLU A 8 10.06 -3.33 -15.35
CA GLU A 8 8.64 -3.15 -15.61
C GLU A 8 8.23 -1.67 -15.58
N SER A 9 7.47 -1.22 -16.57
CA SER A 9 7.06 0.18 -16.70
C SER A 9 6.16 0.66 -15.55
N SER A 10 5.34 -0.23 -14.97
CA SER A 10 4.42 0.07 -13.87
C SER A 10 5.13 0.51 -12.59
N THR A 11 6.35 0.00 -12.35
CA THR A 11 7.17 0.29 -11.16
C THR A 11 8.39 1.16 -11.48
N ALA A 12 8.61 1.48 -12.76
CA ALA A 12 9.78 2.22 -13.20
C ALA A 12 9.92 3.59 -12.53
N ALA A 13 8.82 4.34 -12.39
CA ALA A 13 8.86 5.65 -11.72
C ALA A 13 9.32 5.56 -10.25
N GLN A 14 9.05 4.45 -9.57
CA GLN A 14 9.47 4.23 -8.18
C GLN A 14 10.95 3.83 -8.07
N ARG A 15 11.49 3.16 -9.10
CA ARG A 15 12.86 2.59 -9.07
C ARG A 15 13.91 3.45 -9.77
N VAL A 16 13.51 4.18 -10.81
CA VAL A 16 14.42 4.93 -11.69
C VAL A 16 13.91 6.35 -11.99
N HIS A 17 13.30 7.01 -11.01
CA HIS A 17 13.06 8.46 -11.09
C HIS A 17 14.38 9.25 -11.16
N PRO A 18 14.38 10.48 -11.68
CA PRO A 18 15.55 11.35 -11.60
C PRO A 18 16.01 11.52 -10.15
N GLY A 19 17.31 11.31 -9.91
CA GLY A 19 17.92 11.32 -8.59
C GLY A 19 17.96 9.98 -7.87
N ALA A 20 17.25 8.94 -8.35
CA ALA A 20 17.27 7.61 -7.74
C ALA A 20 18.67 7.01 -7.73
N VAL A 21 19.03 6.37 -6.61
CA VAL A 21 20.20 5.50 -6.51
C VAL A 21 19.78 4.09 -6.92
N TYR A 22 20.22 3.67 -8.10
CA TYR A 22 19.97 2.35 -8.68
C TYR A 22 21.18 1.45 -8.48
N LEU A 23 20.99 0.33 -7.79
CA LEU A 23 22.01 -0.70 -7.63
C LEU A 23 21.88 -1.75 -8.72
N HIS A 24 22.96 -1.98 -9.46
CA HIS A 24 23.01 -3.03 -10.48
C HIS A 24 24.27 -3.86 -10.29
N GLN A 25 24.11 -5.14 -9.94
CA GLN A 25 25.20 -6.09 -9.68
C GLN A 25 26.25 -5.62 -8.65
N GLY A 26 25.82 -4.82 -7.66
CA GLY A 26 26.68 -4.27 -6.61
C GLY A 26 27.27 -2.91 -6.93
N ASP A 27 27.18 -2.44 -8.18
CA ASP A 27 27.60 -1.11 -8.58
C ASP A 27 26.45 -0.10 -8.44
N SER A 28 26.77 1.08 -7.93
CA SER A 28 25.82 2.17 -7.73
C SER A 28 25.76 3.10 -8.94
N TYR A 29 24.53 3.43 -9.35
CA TYR A 29 24.24 4.38 -10.42
C TYR A 29 23.25 5.42 -9.90
N VAL A 30 23.45 6.69 -10.28
CA VAL A 30 22.46 7.74 -10.05
C VAL A 30 21.72 8.02 -11.33
N VAL A 31 20.39 7.94 -11.28
CA VAL A 31 19.53 8.23 -12.43
C VAL A 31 19.51 9.73 -12.70
N SER A 32 19.91 10.12 -13.91
CA SER A 32 19.96 11.52 -14.33
C SER A 32 18.72 11.95 -15.13
N ARG A 33 18.07 11.02 -15.82
CA ARG A 33 16.87 11.29 -16.63
C ARG A 33 15.96 10.06 -16.64
N PHE A 34 14.67 10.30 -16.57
CA PHE A 34 13.61 9.33 -16.80
C PHE A 34 12.67 9.89 -17.87
N ASP A 35 12.29 9.05 -18.83
CA ASP A 35 11.40 9.38 -19.92
C ASP A 35 10.40 8.24 -20.08
N SER A 36 9.20 8.42 -19.52
CA SER A 36 8.16 7.40 -19.52
C SER A 36 7.58 7.14 -20.91
N GLU A 37 7.53 8.15 -21.78
CA GLU A 37 6.99 8.01 -23.13
C GLU A 37 7.92 7.17 -24.00
N MET A 38 9.24 7.39 -23.88
CA MET A 38 10.24 6.59 -24.59
C MET A 38 10.56 5.26 -23.90
N GLY A 39 10.08 5.04 -22.67
CA GLY A 39 10.44 3.87 -21.87
C GLY A 39 11.93 3.82 -21.53
N LEU A 40 12.55 4.98 -21.28
CA LEU A 40 14.00 5.12 -21.13
C LEU A 40 14.38 5.79 -19.82
N ALA A 41 15.29 5.17 -19.07
CA ALA A 41 16.00 5.81 -17.96
C ALA A 41 17.50 5.88 -18.28
N VAL A 42 18.12 7.02 -17.99
CA VAL A 42 19.56 7.22 -18.14
C VAL A 42 20.16 7.35 -16.75
N ALA A 43 21.14 6.51 -16.45
CA ALA A 43 21.87 6.55 -15.19
C ALA A 43 23.38 6.67 -15.43
N ARG A 44 24.09 7.23 -14.46
CA ARG A 44 25.54 7.38 -14.46
C ARG A 44 26.14 6.63 -13.27
N PRO A 45 27.26 5.91 -13.43
CA PRO A 45 27.99 5.35 -12.29
C PRO A 45 28.30 6.44 -11.27
N ALA A 46 28.11 6.14 -9.98
CA ALA A 46 28.40 7.06 -8.90
C ALA A 46 28.73 6.30 -7.62
N GLU A 47 29.83 6.66 -6.98
CA GLU A 47 30.10 6.24 -5.61
C GLU A 47 29.36 7.18 -4.66
N VAL A 48 28.33 6.66 -4.01
CA VAL A 48 27.48 7.37 -3.06
C VAL A 48 27.41 6.60 -1.75
N ASP A 49 27.33 7.31 -0.65
CA ASP A 49 27.21 6.76 0.72
C ASP A 49 25.76 6.81 1.24
N TYR A 50 24.79 6.93 0.34
CA TYR A 50 23.37 7.04 0.62
C TYR A 50 22.53 6.23 -0.36
N TYR A 51 21.32 5.88 0.05
CA TYR A 51 20.27 5.35 -0.81
C TYR A 51 19.09 6.32 -0.90
N THR A 52 18.20 6.09 -1.86
CA THR A 52 17.00 6.90 -2.06
C THR A 52 15.75 6.13 -1.71
N GLU A 53 14.83 6.82 -1.05
CA GLU A 53 13.51 6.29 -0.68
C GLU A 53 12.44 7.20 -1.28
N VAL A 54 11.59 6.64 -2.14
CA VAL A 54 10.53 7.41 -2.82
C VAL A 54 9.45 7.86 -1.85
N ARG A 55 8.86 9.01 -2.18
CA ARG A 55 7.63 9.50 -1.59
C ARG A 55 6.53 9.45 -2.63
N GLU A 56 5.51 8.67 -2.35
CA GLU A 56 4.38 8.46 -3.25
C GLU A 56 3.13 9.10 -2.67
N TRP A 57 2.32 9.67 -3.56
CA TRP A 57 0.95 10.05 -3.28
C TRP A 57 0.01 9.08 -3.99
N SER A 58 -1.06 8.67 -3.33
CA SER A 58 -2.06 7.76 -3.87
C SER A 58 -3.48 8.22 -3.53
N ASP A 59 -4.41 8.02 -4.46
CA ASP A 59 -5.84 8.31 -4.31
C ASP A 59 -6.68 7.19 -4.92
N VAL A 60 -7.82 6.91 -4.31
CA VAL A 60 -8.79 5.92 -4.80
C VAL A 60 -10.17 6.56 -4.82
N ARG A 61 -10.83 6.54 -5.97
CA ARG A 61 -12.18 7.10 -6.16
C ARG A 61 -13.18 6.02 -6.50
N ILE A 62 -14.32 6.01 -5.83
CA ILE A 62 -15.38 5.05 -6.07
C ILE A 62 -16.10 5.44 -7.35
N MET A 63 -16.11 4.55 -8.34
CA MET A 63 -16.84 4.76 -9.58
C MET A 63 -18.24 4.17 -9.51
N ARG A 64 -18.34 2.92 -9.04
CA ARG A 64 -19.62 2.21 -8.85
C ARG A 64 -19.49 1.10 -7.83
N SER A 65 -20.52 0.94 -7.01
CA SER A 65 -20.74 -0.25 -6.19
C SER A 65 -21.62 -1.23 -6.97
N LEU A 66 -21.20 -2.49 -7.05
CA LEU A 66 -21.93 -3.58 -7.73
C LEU A 66 -22.64 -4.50 -6.74
N ALA A 67 -22.01 -4.74 -5.59
CA ALA A 67 -22.55 -5.58 -4.53
C ALA A 67 -22.22 -4.96 -3.18
N ASN A 68 -23.04 -5.27 -2.18
CA ASN A 68 -22.76 -4.98 -0.78
C ASN A 68 -23.17 -6.15 0.10
N ARG A 69 -22.58 -6.18 1.30
CA ARG A 69 -22.89 -7.17 2.35
C ARG A 69 -22.95 -6.45 3.70
N PRO A 70 -23.94 -6.73 4.55
CA PRO A 70 -23.95 -6.20 5.91
C PRO A 70 -22.75 -6.70 6.71
N ILE A 71 -22.14 -5.79 7.47
CA ILE A 71 -21.10 -6.07 8.46
C ILE A 71 -21.46 -5.35 9.77
N PRO A 72 -20.78 -5.62 10.90
CA PRO A 72 -21.04 -4.87 12.12
C PRO A 72 -20.82 -3.37 11.93
N GLY A 73 -21.89 -2.58 12.06
CA GLY A 73 -21.84 -1.12 12.03
C GLY A 73 -21.74 -0.48 10.64
N GLY A 74 -21.91 -1.24 9.55
CA GLY A 74 -21.89 -0.70 8.19
C GLY A 74 -22.04 -1.78 7.12
N PHE A 75 -21.45 -1.54 5.95
CA PHE A 75 -21.40 -2.52 4.87
C PHE A 75 -19.96 -2.72 4.37
N ALA A 76 -19.71 -3.90 3.82
CA ALA A 76 -18.62 -4.07 2.87
C ALA A 76 -19.20 -4.05 1.45
N TYR A 77 -18.42 -3.60 0.50
CA TYR A 77 -18.82 -3.36 -0.88
C TYR A 77 -17.83 -4.01 -1.82
N PHE A 78 -18.31 -4.32 -3.02
CA PHE A 78 -17.50 -4.71 -4.16
C PHE A 78 -17.95 -3.90 -5.37
N GLY A 79 -17.00 -3.43 -6.17
CA GLY A 79 -17.28 -2.69 -7.38
C GLY A 79 -16.03 -2.18 -8.08
N TYR A 80 -16.17 -1.08 -8.80
CA TYR A 80 -15.06 -0.49 -9.55
C TYR A 80 -14.62 0.84 -8.94
N VAL A 81 -13.32 1.02 -8.90
CA VAL A 81 -12.65 2.24 -8.44
C VAL A 81 -11.68 2.73 -9.50
N ARG A 82 -11.35 4.02 -9.44
CA ARG A 82 -10.22 4.60 -10.14
C ARG A 82 -9.10 4.83 -9.13
N THR A 83 -7.93 4.28 -9.41
CA THR A 83 -6.75 4.43 -8.57
C THR A 83 -5.74 5.32 -9.27
N THR A 84 -5.20 6.29 -8.55
CA THR A 84 -4.15 7.19 -9.02
C THR A 84 -2.96 7.10 -8.10
N SER A 85 -1.75 6.97 -8.64
CA SER A 85 -0.51 7.13 -7.87
C SER A 85 0.50 8.01 -8.57
N GLN A 86 1.33 8.72 -7.80
CA GLN A 86 2.34 9.63 -8.31
C GLN A 86 3.55 9.67 -7.36
N VAL A 87 4.76 9.51 -7.91
CA VAL A 87 5.99 9.79 -7.18
C VAL A 87 6.16 11.31 -7.09
N VAL A 88 6.03 11.87 -5.89
CA VAL A 88 6.04 13.32 -5.61
C VAL A 88 7.37 13.80 -5.03
N GLY A 89 8.30 12.89 -4.79
CA GLY A 89 9.63 13.20 -4.28
C GLY A 89 10.37 11.96 -3.82
N TYR A 90 11.52 12.18 -3.20
CA TYR A 90 12.30 11.13 -2.53
C TYR A 90 13.14 11.72 -1.39
N ARG A 91 13.53 10.87 -0.44
CA ARG A 91 14.53 11.18 0.59
C ARG A 91 15.86 10.54 0.23
N LYS A 92 16.95 11.21 0.61
CA LYS A 92 18.30 10.63 0.63
C LYS A 92 18.61 10.19 2.06
N LEU A 93 18.88 8.91 2.27
CA LEU A 93 19.22 8.36 3.58
C LEU A 93 20.65 7.82 3.56
N ARG A 94 21.47 8.26 4.52
CA ARG A 94 22.84 7.77 4.69
C ARG A 94 22.81 6.26 4.95
N HIS A 95 23.70 5.52 4.29
CA HIS A 95 23.86 4.10 4.55
C HIS A 95 24.20 3.84 6.02
N TYR A 96 23.65 2.75 6.56
CA TYR A 96 23.85 2.26 7.93
C TYR A 96 23.25 3.13 9.06
N SER A 97 23.36 4.45 9.00
CA SER A 97 22.83 5.33 10.05
C SER A 97 21.38 5.75 9.84
N GLU A 98 20.84 5.58 8.62
CA GLU A 98 19.50 6.04 8.23
C GLU A 98 19.27 7.54 8.47
N GLU A 99 20.37 8.31 8.57
CA GLU A 99 20.30 9.76 8.70
C GLU A 99 19.71 10.36 7.42
N VAL A 100 18.62 11.13 7.56
CA VAL A 100 18.01 11.84 6.44
C VAL A 100 18.90 12.99 6.01
N LEU A 101 19.52 12.86 4.84
CA LEU A 101 20.42 13.85 4.25
C LEU A 101 19.66 14.97 3.51
N GLY A 102 18.42 14.69 3.10
CA GLY A 102 17.55 15.68 2.46
C GLY A 102 16.29 15.05 1.84
N ASP A 103 15.30 15.91 1.62
CA ASP A 103 14.08 15.63 0.85
C ASP A 103 14.14 16.41 -0.46
N GLU A 104 13.88 15.73 -1.56
CA GLU A 104 13.91 16.29 -2.91
C GLU A 104 12.53 16.12 -3.55
N PRO A 105 11.82 17.22 -3.87
CA PRO A 105 10.53 17.11 -4.54
C PRO A 105 10.70 16.65 -6.00
N LEU A 106 9.71 15.91 -6.49
CA LEU A 106 9.62 15.49 -7.88
C LEU A 106 8.20 15.74 -8.40
N ASP A 107 8.09 15.95 -9.71
CA ASP A 107 6.81 16.04 -10.42
C ASP A 107 6.77 14.95 -11.47
N MET A 108 6.67 13.69 -11.03
CA MET A 108 6.63 12.55 -11.93
C MET A 108 5.22 12.42 -12.54
N PRO A 109 5.06 11.87 -13.75
CA PRO A 109 3.74 11.58 -14.29
C PRO A 109 2.92 10.67 -13.37
N ALA A 110 1.66 11.03 -13.12
CA ALA A 110 0.75 10.19 -12.36
C ALA A 110 0.29 8.98 -13.21
N SER A 111 0.22 7.80 -12.59
CA SER A 111 -0.38 6.60 -13.17
C SER A 111 -1.83 6.50 -12.69
N THR A 112 -2.78 6.39 -13.62
CA THR A 112 -4.20 6.26 -13.30
C THR A 112 -4.82 5.13 -14.09
N PHE A 113 -5.56 4.25 -13.42
CA PHE A 113 -6.34 3.21 -14.08
C PHE A 113 -7.60 2.85 -13.29
N GLU A 114 -8.54 2.23 -13.97
CA GLU A 114 -9.79 1.75 -13.39
C GLU A 114 -9.66 0.26 -13.12
N THR A 115 -10.14 -0.21 -11.96
CA THR A 115 -9.97 -1.61 -11.54
C THR A 115 -11.11 -2.05 -10.62
N ALA A 116 -11.20 -3.36 -10.38
CA ALA A 116 -12.10 -3.93 -9.40
C ALA A 116 -11.53 -3.79 -7.99
N ALA A 117 -12.40 -3.50 -7.02
CA ALA A 117 -12.04 -3.33 -5.62
C ALA A 117 -13.10 -3.87 -4.67
N LEU A 118 -12.65 -4.27 -3.49
CA LEU A 118 -13.47 -4.41 -2.30
C LEU A 118 -13.10 -3.31 -1.31
N TRP A 119 -14.08 -2.86 -0.55
CA TRP A 119 -13.85 -1.91 0.54
C TRP A 119 -14.91 -2.09 1.61
N TRP A 120 -14.67 -1.56 2.80
CA TRP A 120 -15.64 -1.67 3.88
C TRP A 120 -15.63 -0.46 4.80
N ASP A 121 -16.81 -0.21 5.36
CA ASP A 121 -17.02 0.83 6.36
C ASP A 121 -16.39 0.44 7.68
N LEU A 122 -15.79 1.43 8.36
CA LEU A 122 -15.36 1.30 9.74
C LEU A 122 -16.31 2.11 10.63
N ALA A 123 -17.06 1.42 11.48
CA ALA A 123 -18.07 2.05 12.30
C ALA A 123 -17.44 3.08 13.28
N PRO A 124 -18.12 4.20 13.61
CA PRO A 124 -17.62 5.19 14.56
C PRO A 124 -17.20 4.60 15.92
N GLU A 125 -17.84 3.51 16.34
CA GLU A 125 -17.53 2.78 17.57
C GLU A 125 -16.11 2.21 17.55
N ILE A 126 -15.58 1.83 16.38
CA ILE A 126 -14.20 1.34 16.21
C ILE A 126 -13.21 2.47 16.47
N VAL A 127 -13.46 3.64 15.86
CA VAL A 127 -12.65 4.85 16.05
C VAL A 127 -12.61 5.23 17.54
N GLN A 128 -13.78 5.27 18.17
CA GLN A 128 -13.90 5.58 19.60
C GLN A 128 -13.22 4.52 20.48
N ALA A 129 -13.26 3.24 20.11
CA ALA A 129 -12.60 2.18 20.86
C ALA A 129 -11.08 2.30 20.81
N CYS A 130 -10.51 2.64 19.65
CA CYS A 130 -9.08 2.94 19.52
C CYS A 130 -8.69 4.14 20.37
N ALA A 131 -9.44 5.24 20.26
CA ALA A 131 -9.20 6.47 21.04
C ALA A 131 -9.25 6.22 22.56
N ARG A 132 -10.24 5.47 23.06
CA ARG A 132 -10.35 5.13 24.49
C ARG A 132 -9.17 4.34 25.03
N ARG A 133 -8.49 3.57 24.17
CA ARG A 133 -7.31 2.77 24.52
C ARG A 133 -5.99 3.47 24.21
N GLY A 134 -6.03 4.71 23.71
CA GLY A 134 -4.83 5.45 23.29
C GLY A 134 -4.11 4.82 22.10
N LEU A 135 -4.83 4.08 21.26
CA LEU A 135 -4.29 3.41 20.07
C LEU A 135 -4.37 4.33 18.85
N ASP A 136 -3.40 4.21 17.93
CA ASP A 136 -3.41 4.97 16.69
C ASP A 136 -4.37 4.33 15.68
N PHE A 137 -5.51 4.97 15.47
CA PHE A 137 -6.51 4.50 14.52
C PHE A 137 -5.98 4.49 13.07
N LEU A 138 -5.21 5.50 12.67
CA LEU A 138 -4.64 5.56 11.32
C LEU A 138 -3.63 4.42 11.12
N GLY A 139 -2.71 4.27 12.07
CA GLY A 139 -1.77 3.14 12.08
C GLY A 139 -2.47 1.78 12.11
N GLY A 140 -3.62 1.67 12.77
CA GLY A 140 -4.41 0.45 12.85
C GLY A 140 -5.08 0.05 11.53
N ILE A 141 -5.73 1.00 10.84
CA ILE A 141 -6.36 0.71 9.55
C ILE A 141 -5.32 0.41 8.47
N HIS A 142 -4.16 1.07 8.53
CA HIS A 142 -3.03 0.83 7.63
C HIS A 142 -2.38 -0.53 7.87
N ALA A 143 -2.18 -0.91 9.13
CA ALA A 143 -1.70 -2.24 9.49
C ALA A 143 -2.68 -3.36 9.11
N ALA A 144 -3.99 -3.14 9.27
CA ALA A 144 -5.02 -4.09 8.86
C ALA A 144 -5.09 -4.25 7.34
N GLU A 145 -4.93 -3.17 6.59
CA GLU A 145 -4.83 -3.18 5.12
C GLU A 145 -3.63 -4.02 4.66
N HIS A 146 -2.42 -3.72 5.16
CA HIS A 146 -1.21 -4.47 4.83
C HIS A 146 -1.35 -5.97 5.08
N ALA A 147 -1.83 -6.33 6.27
CA ALA A 147 -2.02 -7.72 6.65
C ALA A 147 -3.06 -8.39 5.75
N ALA A 148 -4.17 -7.73 5.44
CA ALA A 148 -5.20 -8.28 4.56
C ALA A 148 -4.69 -8.48 3.12
N ILE A 149 -3.91 -7.54 2.58
CA ILE A 149 -3.25 -7.69 1.27
C ILE A 149 -2.27 -8.86 1.29
N GLY A 150 -1.50 -9.02 2.38
CA GLY A 150 -0.56 -10.15 2.52
C GLY A 150 -1.23 -11.52 2.61
N ILE A 151 -2.47 -11.57 3.09
CA ILE A 151 -3.23 -12.81 3.30
C ILE A 151 -4.15 -13.16 2.14
N LEU A 152 -4.65 -12.17 1.40
CA LEU A 152 -5.54 -12.37 0.25
C LEU A 152 -5.02 -13.36 -0.82
N PRO A 153 -3.70 -13.46 -1.12
CA PRO A 153 -3.14 -14.52 -1.96
C PRO A 153 -3.58 -15.94 -1.62
N LEU A 154 -3.80 -16.25 -0.34
CA LEU A 154 -4.27 -17.58 0.11
C LEU A 154 -5.70 -17.91 -0.35
N PHE A 155 -6.50 -16.89 -0.69
CA PHE A 155 -7.89 -17.03 -1.10
C PHE A 155 -8.07 -16.88 -2.62
N ALA A 156 -7.22 -16.08 -3.26
CA ALA A 156 -7.36 -15.71 -4.67
C ALA A 156 -6.30 -16.35 -5.60
N MET A 157 -5.32 -17.10 -5.05
CA MET A 157 -4.23 -17.73 -5.82
C MET A 157 -3.49 -16.74 -6.73
N CYS A 158 -3.20 -15.55 -6.21
CA CYS A 158 -2.44 -14.50 -6.87
C CYS A 158 -1.13 -14.23 -6.13
N ASP A 159 -0.27 -13.40 -6.71
CA ASP A 159 0.85 -12.83 -5.96
C ASP A 159 0.37 -11.59 -5.19
N ARG A 160 0.98 -11.28 -4.04
CA ARG A 160 0.68 -10.01 -3.34
C ARG A 160 1.01 -8.78 -4.19
N TRP A 161 1.94 -8.91 -5.14
CA TRP A 161 2.31 -7.85 -6.07
C TRP A 161 1.17 -7.52 -7.05
N ASP A 162 0.20 -8.42 -7.21
CA ASP A 162 -1.01 -8.25 -8.02
C ASP A 162 -2.10 -7.43 -7.30
N ILE A 163 -1.84 -6.95 -6.09
CA ILE A 163 -2.82 -6.32 -5.21
C ILE A 163 -2.32 -4.94 -4.78
N GLY A 164 -3.22 -3.96 -4.79
CA GLY A 164 -3.03 -2.65 -4.18
C GLY A 164 -4.06 -2.38 -3.08
N GLY A 165 -3.85 -1.31 -2.34
CA GLY A 165 -4.79 -0.89 -1.31
C GLY A 165 -4.66 0.58 -0.97
N LEU A 166 -5.65 1.04 -0.20
CA LEU A 166 -5.64 2.34 0.44
C LEU A 166 -6.43 2.24 1.74
N SER A 167 -5.89 2.76 2.83
CA SER A 167 -6.62 3.00 4.07
C SER A 167 -6.66 4.49 4.35
N THR A 168 -7.83 4.98 4.76
CA THR A 168 -8.02 6.40 5.07
C THR A 168 -9.01 6.58 6.22
N PRO A 169 -8.75 7.50 7.16
CA PRO A 169 -9.67 7.81 8.24
C PRO A 169 -10.88 8.62 7.75
N ARG A 170 -10.81 9.17 6.54
CA ARG A 170 -11.88 9.96 5.92
C ARG A 170 -11.75 9.92 4.40
N HIS A 171 -12.47 9.01 3.77
CA HIS A 171 -12.48 8.89 2.31
C HIS A 171 -13.26 10.05 1.68
N PRO A 172 -12.76 10.68 0.61
CA PRO A 172 -13.34 11.89 0.06
C PRO A 172 -14.72 11.71 -0.60
N ASP A 173 -15.08 10.48 -1.01
CA ASP A 173 -16.37 10.21 -1.65
C ASP A 173 -17.46 9.81 -0.64
N THR A 174 -17.07 9.21 0.49
CA THR A 174 -18.01 8.69 1.50
C THR A 174 -18.03 9.47 2.82
N ASP A 175 -17.04 10.35 3.03
CA ASP A 175 -16.82 11.07 4.28
C ASP A 175 -16.64 10.16 5.52
N ALA A 176 -16.19 8.92 5.30
CA ALA A 176 -16.09 7.88 6.32
C ALA A 176 -14.71 7.18 6.31
N PRO A 177 -14.28 6.61 7.44
CA PRO A 177 -13.08 5.79 7.48
C PRO A 177 -13.30 4.46 6.76
N GLN A 178 -12.39 4.12 5.84
CA GLN A 178 -12.53 2.94 4.98
C GLN A 178 -11.16 2.34 4.66
N ILE A 179 -11.16 1.02 4.41
CA ILE A 179 -10.03 0.28 3.86
C ILE A 179 -10.46 -0.25 2.50
N PHE A 180 -9.62 -0.06 1.50
CA PHE A 180 -9.78 -0.51 0.12
C PHE A 180 -8.71 -1.54 -0.21
N ILE A 181 -9.10 -2.60 -0.90
CA ILE A 181 -8.19 -3.56 -1.53
C ILE A 181 -8.66 -3.72 -2.97
N TYR A 182 -7.75 -3.58 -3.92
CA TYR A 182 -8.06 -3.57 -5.34
C TYR A 182 -7.06 -4.35 -6.16
N ASP A 183 -7.49 -4.77 -7.35
CA ASP A 183 -6.65 -5.52 -8.27
C ASP A 183 -5.63 -4.57 -8.89
N GLY A 184 -4.35 -4.95 -8.90
CA GLY A 184 -3.23 -4.19 -9.47
C GLY A 184 -3.21 -4.12 -11.00
N PHE A 185 -4.32 -4.43 -11.67
CA PHE A 185 -4.44 -4.51 -13.12
C PHE A 185 -5.63 -3.70 -13.63
N PRO A 186 -5.49 -2.95 -14.75
CA PRO A 186 -6.61 -2.28 -15.39
C PRO A 186 -7.76 -3.24 -15.71
N GLY A 187 -8.99 -2.84 -15.38
CA GLY A 187 -10.21 -3.62 -15.55
C GLY A 187 -10.49 -4.63 -14.43
N GLY A 188 -9.50 -4.95 -13.59
CA GLY A 188 -9.58 -6.01 -12.61
C GLY A 188 -9.48 -7.42 -13.22
N VAL A 189 -9.00 -8.36 -12.40
CA VAL A 189 -8.78 -9.77 -12.74
C VAL A 189 -9.55 -10.73 -11.82
N GLY A 190 -10.27 -10.20 -10.82
CA GLY A 190 -11.16 -10.96 -9.94
C GLY A 190 -10.60 -11.23 -8.54
N ILE A 191 -9.46 -10.64 -8.17
CA ILE A 191 -8.84 -10.84 -6.86
C ILE A 191 -9.71 -10.21 -5.76
N ALA A 192 -10.11 -8.95 -5.95
CA ALA A 192 -10.97 -8.22 -5.05
C ALA A 192 -12.38 -8.84 -4.97
N GLU A 193 -12.89 -9.39 -6.08
CA GLU A 193 -14.17 -10.10 -6.07
C GLU A 193 -14.11 -11.36 -5.19
N GLN A 194 -13.01 -12.11 -5.29
CA GLN A 194 -12.78 -13.28 -4.45
C GLN A 194 -12.61 -12.88 -2.97
N GLY A 195 -11.85 -11.81 -2.70
CA GLY A 195 -11.72 -11.26 -1.35
C GLY A 195 -13.05 -10.80 -0.75
N PHE A 196 -13.94 -10.21 -1.54
CA PHE A 196 -15.29 -9.83 -1.10
C PHE A 196 -16.18 -11.05 -0.77
N ARG A 197 -16.13 -12.09 -1.61
CA ARG A 197 -16.86 -13.36 -1.39
C ARG A 197 -16.43 -14.02 -0.07
N GLU A 198 -15.13 -14.11 0.15
CA GLU A 198 -14.53 -14.78 1.32
C GLU A 198 -14.24 -13.84 2.50
N LEU A 199 -14.80 -12.62 2.52
CA LEU A 199 -14.37 -11.54 3.43
C LEU A 199 -14.25 -11.91 4.92
N PRO A 200 -15.18 -12.67 5.56
CA PRO A 200 -15.03 -13.06 6.96
C PRO A 200 -13.87 -14.02 7.19
N ALA A 201 -13.63 -14.93 6.25
CA ALA A 201 -12.52 -15.86 6.32
C ALA A 201 -11.19 -15.13 6.09
N LEU A 202 -11.16 -14.18 5.15
CA LEU A 202 -10.03 -13.26 4.96
C LEU A 202 -9.73 -12.49 6.25
N TRP A 203 -10.71 -11.79 6.83
CA TRP A 203 -10.53 -11.05 8.08
C TRP A 203 -10.10 -11.95 9.25
N ARG A 204 -10.64 -13.16 9.35
CA ARG A 204 -10.22 -14.13 10.36
C ARG A 204 -8.75 -14.49 10.21
N ALA A 205 -8.33 -14.88 9.00
CA ALA A 205 -6.94 -15.22 8.74
C ALA A 205 -5.99 -14.04 8.95
N THR A 206 -6.40 -12.83 8.54
CA THR A 206 -5.68 -11.58 8.82
C THR A 206 -5.53 -11.36 10.32
N TYR A 207 -6.61 -11.47 11.08
CA TYR A 207 -6.58 -11.34 12.54
C TYR A 207 -5.64 -12.37 13.16
N ASP A 208 -5.76 -13.64 12.77
CA ASP A 208 -4.96 -14.73 13.35
C ASP A 208 -3.47 -14.52 13.11
N VAL A 209 -3.06 -14.04 11.93
CA VAL A 209 -1.65 -13.72 11.65
C VAL A 209 -1.14 -12.57 12.51
N ILE A 210 -1.92 -11.50 12.68
CA ILE A 210 -1.51 -10.39 13.54
C ILE A 210 -1.49 -10.82 15.01
N ALA A 211 -2.48 -11.59 15.46
CA ALA A 211 -2.65 -12.03 16.85
C ALA A 211 -1.57 -13.01 17.31
N HIS A 212 -1.16 -13.95 16.44
CA HIS A 212 -0.19 -15.00 16.80
C HIS A 212 1.25 -14.67 16.41
N CYS A 213 1.50 -13.54 15.73
CA CYS A 213 2.86 -13.11 15.43
C CYS A 213 3.59 -12.70 16.73
N PRO A 214 4.80 -13.21 17.00
CA PRO A 214 5.51 -12.98 18.27
C PRO A 214 6.16 -11.59 18.40
N CYS A 215 6.07 -10.72 17.38
CA CYS A 215 6.64 -9.38 17.45
C CYS A 215 5.81 -8.42 18.31
N ASP A 216 6.45 -7.40 18.88
CA ASP A 216 5.74 -6.41 19.72
C ASP A 216 5.07 -5.31 18.88
N GLY A 217 5.84 -4.63 18.01
CA GLY A 217 5.40 -3.44 17.29
C GLY A 217 4.91 -3.67 15.85
N GLY A 218 5.02 -4.89 15.34
CA GLY A 218 4.81 -5.20 13.92
C GLY A 218 6.10 -5.59 13.19
N CYS A 219 5.97 -6.44 12.18
CA CYS A 219 7.11 -6.94 11.38
C CYS A 219 6.65 -7.33 9.96
N PRO A 220 7.60 -7.67 9.05
CA PRO A 220 7.29 -8.12 7.69
C PRO A 220 6.40 -9.36 7.60
N SER A 221 6.32 -10.15 8.66
CA SER A 221 5.46 -11.34 8.72
C SER A 221 4.03 -11.06 9.19
N CYS A 222 3.69 -9.83 9.58
CA CYS A 222 2.33 -9.52 10.06
C CYS A 222 1.71 -8.25 9.49
N ILE A 223 2.31 -7.07 9.67
CA ILE A 223 1.66 -5.78 9.35
C ILE A 223 2.52 -4.84 8.49
N GLN A 224 3.77 -5.20 8.19
CA GLN A 224 4.59 -4.42 7.28
C GLN A 224 4.41 -4.91 5.85
N SER A 225 4.30 -3.97 4.92
CA SER A 225 4.25 -4.22 3.49
C SER A 225 5.48 -3.59 2.82
N PRO A 226 6.19 -4.33 1.97
CA PRO A 226 7.27 -3.75 1.16
C PRO A 226 6.73 -2.97 -0.06
N LYS A 227 5.42 -2.93 -0.28
CA LYS A 227 4.76 -2.05 -1.27
C LYS A 227 4.27 -0.74 -0.64
N CYS A 228 4.51 -0.52 0.64
CA CYS A 228 4.01 0.67 1.34
C CYS A 228 4.75 1.93 0.84
N GLY A 229 4.06 2.81 0.13
CA GLY A 229 4.59 4.11 -0.31
C GLY A 229 4.79 5.12 0.82
N ASN A 230 4.33 4.79 2.04
CA ASN A 230 4.50 5.59 3.27
C ASN A 230 5.53 4.98 4.23
N ASN A 231 6.44 4.11 3.74
CA ASN A 231 7.55 3.53 4.50
C ASN A 231 7.12 2.82 5.79
N ASN A 232 5.94 2.19 5.76
CA ASN A 232 5.36 1.49 6.90
C ASN A 232 5.15 2.38 8.13
N GLU A 233 4.83 3.67 7.92
CA GLU A 233 4.53 4.62 8.99
C GLU A 233 3.30 5.49 8.68
N PRO A 234 2.34 5.63 9.62
CA PRO A 234 2.26 4.93 10.91
C PRO A 234 1.75 3.49 10.78
N LEU A 235 2.10 2.62 11.73
CA LEU A 235 1.52 1.29 11.88
C LEU A 235 1.26 0.99 13.36
N ASP A 236 0.08 0.47 13.69
CA ASP A 236 -0.28 0.06 15.04
C ASP A 236 -0.88 -1.35 15.03
N LYS A 237 -0.08 -2.31 15.49
CA LYS A 237 -0.45 -3.74 15.58
C LYS A 237 -1.67 -3.96 16.47
N THR A 238 -1.74 -3.28 17.61
CA THR A 238 -2.78 -3.48 18.62
C THR A 238 -4.10 -2.86 18.14
N ALA A 239 -4.03 -1.70 17.49
CA ALA A 239 -5.18 -1.09 16.83
C ALA A 239 -5.74 -2.00 15.73
N ALA A 240 -4.89 -2.57 14.87
CA ALA A 240 -5.31 -3.49 13.81
C ALA A 240 -6.03 -4.73 14.38
N GLN A 241 -5.51 -5.33 15.45
CA GLN A 241 -6.15 -6.45 16.14
C GLN A 241 -7.54 -6.05 16.66
N LEU A 242 -7.66 -4.91 17.33
CA LEU A 242 -8.95 -4.42 17.86
C LEU A 242 -9.96 -4.16 16.74
N ILE A 243 -9.54 -3.53 15.64
CA ILE A 243 -10.38 -3.25 14.47
C ILE A 243 -10.94 -4.57 13.91
N LEU A 244 -10.08 -5.56 13.66
CA LEU A 244 -10.48 -6.86 13.12
C LEU A 244 -11.36 -7.65 14.11
N GLN A 245 -11.09 -7.60 15.41
CA GLN A 245 -11.95 -8.17 16.45
C GLN A 245 -13.37 -7.61 16.39
N MET A 246 -13.51 -6.29 16.27
CA MET A 246 -14.81 -5.64 16.20
C MET A 246 -15.57 -5.98 14.91
N LEU A 247 -14.86 -6.07 13.77
CA LEU A 247 -15.43 -6.51 12.50
C LEU A 247 -15.90 -7.98 12.52
N LEU A 248 -15.17 -8.84 13.25
CA LEU A 248 -15.46 -10.27 13.39
C LEU A 248 -16.41 -10.60 14.56
N ARG A 249 -16.64 -9.65 15.47
CA ARG A 249 -17.34 -9.83 16.76
C ARG A 249 -16.74 -10.93 17.64
N VAL A 250 -15.42 -10.89 17.85
CA VAL A 250 -14.66 -11.82 18.72
C VAL A 250 -13.75 -11.12 19.71
#